data_AF-A0A954Z636-F1
#
_entry.id   AF-A0A954Z636-F1
#
_cell.length_a   1.000
_cell.length_b   1.000
_cell.length_c   1.000
_cell.angle_alpha   90.00
_cell.angle_beta   90.00
_cell.angle_gamma   90.00
#
_symmetry.space_group_name_H-M   'P 1'
#
loop_
_entity.id
_entity.type
_entity.pdbx_description
1 polymer ?
#
loop_
_entity_poly.entity_id
_entity_poly.type
_entity_poly.pdbx_seq_one_letter_code
_entity_poly.pdbx_strand_id
1 'polypeptide(L)'
;MRYPLRIHSTYVIFAVAAACMNGAMEETRCSAQSLDEYVLFGASYVRVGAFGDVSSGLVGSNGLVLLEGGKIAAGVISGGDVIWDGVEIGTTQRDGTLRAAGNVYYDGFIKLYGDLRAGGSVSNLSTVTGLDVVGNVEAGGEVHFIDFFSDIVGEVHEHVDPAPTVPPVSMPIATPFTAGGPNVVGATFDELVLNPGSYGHVVAQGAASLALRSGEYYLETLSADHFLDLKFDLSAGPINVYVEDYLALRSVKDIYVNGVNINGFTPVDEADLRQWASQITFEVAKDVHYGGDLIGTIFAPHGTILVDTFGSITGALWADSLDLAGATSASMLFAPSERLQLRATSAPGDFDFDGDVDGDDYAAWADRFGAGGADYDGLAFLRWQAAYGDGIAGPRPIPEPSTALIVAAFATVATACSRRRHV
;
A
#
# COMPACT_ATOMS: atom_id res chain seq x y z
N MET A 1 15.71 71.64 6.64
CA MET A 1 15.24 70.32 7.14
C MET A 1 14.99 69.42 5.95
N ARG A 2 15.93 68.50 5.68
CA ARG A 2 15.86 67.46 4.66
C ARG A 2 16.32 66.17 5.35
N TYR A 3 15.48 65.15 5.36
CA TYR A 3 15.90 63.79 5.75
C TYR A 3 16.12 63.00 4.46
N PRO A 4 17.27 62.32 4.29
CA PRO A 4 17.42 61.32 3.25
C PRO A 4 16.92 59.97 3.77
N LEU A 5 16.08 59.32 2.97
CA LEU A 5 15.76 57.90 3.08
C LEU A 5 17.03 57.10 2.74
N ARG A 6 17.55 56.31 3.67
CA ARG A 6 18.53 55.25 3.41
C ARG A 6 17.84 53.92 3.67
N ILE A 7 17.62 53.14 2.63
CA ILE A 7 17.36 51.71 2.72
C ILE A 7 18.73 51.04 2.74
N HIS A 8 19.03 50.32 3.82
CA HIS A 8 20.08 49.31 3.84
C HIS A 8 19.37 47.99 4.12
N SER A 9 19.26 47.16 3.10
CA SER A 9 18.93 45.75 3.27
C SER A 9 20.27 45.01 3.21
N THR A 10 20.68 44.44 4.33
CA THR A 10 21.83 43.54 4.43
C THR A 10 21.48 42.50 5.48
N TYR A 11 20.73 41.47 5.06
CA TYR A 11 20.69 40.22 5.82
C TYR A 11 21.81 39.34 5.30
N VAL A 12 22.87 39.24 6.11
CA VAL A 12 23.88 38.19 6.01
C VAL A 12 23.28 36.96 6.68
N ILE A 13 22.86 35.97 5.90
CA ILE A 13 22.60 34.63 6.41
C ILE A 13 23.93 33.88 6.36
N PHE A 14 24.44 33.53 7.54
CA PHE A 14 25.58 32.64 7.69
C PHE A 14 25.17 31.23 7.29
N ALA A 15 25.83 30.70 6.26
CA ALA A 15 25.82 29.31 5.87
C ALA A 15 26.62 28.46 6.86
N VAL A 16 25.94 27.54 7.54
CA VAL A 16 26.45 26.32 8.20
C VAL A 16 25.25 25.35 8.11
N ALA A 17 25.27 24.21 7.42
CA ALA A 17 26.32 23.23 7.28
C ALA A 17 26.34 22.57 5.89
N ALA A 18 27.53 22.57 5.29
CA ALA A 18 27.93 21.56 4.33
C ALA A 18 28.40 20.33 5.12
N ALA A 19 27.57 19.29 5.20
CA ALA A 19 27.95 17.91 5.52
C ALA A 19 26.77 16.97 5.23
N CYS A 20 26.52 16.72 3.94
CA CYS A 20 25.83 15.54 3.37
C CYS A 20 25.92 15.52 1.82
N MET A 21 26.43 16.58 1.18
CA MET A 21 26.74 16.61 -0.26
C MET A 21 28.11 15.97 -0.53
N ASN A 22 28.15 14.65 -0.63
CA ASN A 22 29.09 13.90 -1.48
C ASN A 22 28.73 12.42 -1.44
N GLY A 23 27.73 12.08 -2.24
CA GLY A 23 27.41 10.72 -2.61
C GLY A 23 26.40 10.82 -3.73
N ALA A 24 26.82 10.45 -4.94
CA ALA A 24 25.93 10.11 -6.04
C ALA A 24 25.09 8.89 -5.64
N MET A 25 24.19 9.05 -4.66
CA MET A 25 23.13 8.10 -4.37
C MET A 25 22.01 8.36 -5.36
N GLU A 26 22.12 7.66 -6.48
CA GLU A 26 20.99 7.03 -7.19
C GLU A 26 19.66 7.80 -7.16
N GLU A 27 19.40 8.56 -8.23
CA GLU A 27 18.04 8.87 -8.73
C GLU A 27 17.18 7.61 -8.96
N THR A 28 17.76 6.41 -8.84
CA THR A 28 17.15 5.09 -9.07
C THR A 28 16.16 4.65 -7.97
N ARG A 29 15.98 5.38 -6.87
CA ARG A 29 15.15 4.91 -5.74
C ARG A 29 13.76 5.53 -5.61
N CYS A 30 13.31 6.32 -6.58
CA CYS A 30 12.04 7.04 -6.47
C CYS A 30 11.05 6.77 -7.60
N SER A 31 11.20 5.64 -8.31
CA SER A 31 10.06 5.04 -9.00
C SER A 31 9.43 4.07 -8.01
N ALA A 32 8.25 4.38 -7.47
CA ALA A 32 7.52 3.38 -6.72
C ALA A 32 7.20 2.21 -7.64
N GLN A 33 7.72 1.02 -7.32
CA GLN A 33 7.57 -0.16 -8.18
C GLN A 33 6.53 -1.15 -7.64
N SER A 34 6.17 -1.04 -6.36
CA SER A 34 5.19 -1.90 -5.72
C SER A 34 4.14 -1.09 -4.95
N LEU A 35 2.96 -1.70 -4.76
CA LEU A 35 1.87 -1.11 -4.00
C LEU A 35 2.24 -0.85 -2.53
N ASP A 36 3.18 -1.62 -2.00
CA ASP A 36 3.69 -1.54 -0.63
C ASP A 36 4.33 -0.20 -0.26
N GLU A 37 4.67 0.61 -1.26
CA GLU A 37 5.17 1.96 -1.04
C GLU A 37 4.04 2.98 -0.81
N TYR A 38 2.80 2.65 -1.19
CA TYR A 38 1.64 3.52 -1.11
C TYR A 38 0.84 3.31 0.17
N VAL A 39 0.52 4.41 0.82
CA VAL A 39 -0.40 4.44 1.96
C VAL A 39 -1.83 4.65 1.50
N LEU A 40 -1.98 5.42 0.43
CA LEU A 40 -3.24 5.64 -0.25
C LEU A 40 -3.05 5.24 -1.70
N PHE A 41 -3.80 4.25 -2.14
CA PHE A 41 -3.80 3.87 -3.54
C PHE A 41 -5.20 3.59 -4.05
N GLY A 42 -5.54 4.19 -5.19
CA GLY A 42 -6.77 3.92 -5.92
C GLY A 42 -6.44 3.43 -7.33
N ALA A 43 -6.92 2.27 -7.76
CA ALA A 43 -6.68 1.82 -9.13
C ALA A 43 -7.23 2.82 -10.17
N SER A 44 -8.39 3.40 -9.91
CA SER A 44 -9.07 4.34 -10.80
C SER A 44 -9.09 5.77 -10.27
N TYR A 45 -9.16 5.95 -8.94
CA TYR A 45 -9.37 7.27 -8.36
C TYR A 45 -8.89 7.38 -6.91
N VAL A 46 -8.26 8.51 -6.57
CA VAL A 46 -8.01 8.94 -5.18
C VAL A 46 -8.46 10.38 -5.01
N ARG A 47 -9.23 10.65 -3.95
CA ARG A 47 -9.54 12.00 -3.48
C ARG A 47 -9.05 12.20 -2.06
N VAL A 48 -8.24 13.23 -1.84
CA VAL A 48 -7.89 13.76 -0.52
C VAL A 48 -8.66 15.07 -0.34
N GLY A 49 -9.61 15.09 0.60
CA GLY A 49 -10.45 16.27 0.85
C GLY A 49 -9.66 17.46 1.42
N ALA A 50 -10.34 18.59 1.59
CA ALA A 50 -9.74 19.87 2.02
C ALA A 50 -9.02 19.89 3.37
N PHE A 51 -9.25 18.87 4.16
CA PHE A 51 -8.72 18.71 5.49
C PHE A 51 -7.99 17.37 5.64
N GLY A 52 -7.75 16.66 4.53
CA GLY A 52 -6.95 15.46 4.51
C GLY A 52 -5.49 15.82 4.63
N ASP A 53 -4.89 15.46 5.77
CA ASP A 53 -3.44 15.46 5.90
C ASP A 53 -2.92 14.06 5.56
N VAL A 54 -1.72 13.96 5.00
CA VAL A 54 -0.99 12.70 4.87
C VAL A 54 0.39 12.97 5.46
N SER A 55 0.56 12.58 6.72
CA SER A 55 1.78 12.90 7.47
C SER A 55 2.99 12.10 6.99
N SER A 56 2.77 10.97 6.33
CA SER A 56 3.84 10.19 5.75
C SER A 56 3.44 9.36 4.51
N GLY A 57 4.30 9.50 3.50
CA GLY A 57 4.57 8.76 2.26
C GLY A 57 3.47 8.60 1.22
N LEU A 58 3.53 7.56 0.38
CA LEU A 58 3.06 7.73 -1.00
C LEU A 58 1.53 7.71 -1.13
N VAL A 59 1.03 8.64 -1.94
CA VAL A 59 -0.36 8.74 -2.36
C VAL A 59 -0.38 8.55 -3.86
N GLY A 60 -1.20 7.64 -4.39
CA GLY A 60 -1.25 7.51 -5.83
C GLY A 60 -2.45 6.80 -6.42
N SER A 61 -2.53 6.88 -7.74
CA SER A 61 -3.58 6.23 -8.53
C SER A 61 -3.07 5.90 -9.93
N ASN A 62 -3.60 4.85 -10.56
CA ASN A 62 -3.40 4.70 -12.01
C ASN A 62 -4.34 5.62 -12.81
N GLY A 63 -5.36 6.19 -12.17
CA GLY A 63 -6.30 7.14 -12.77
C GLY A 63 -6.12 8.55 -12.20
N LEU A 64 -7.18 9.17 -11.68
CA LEU A 64 -7.14 10.56 -11.21
C LEU A 64 -6.77 10.65 -9.73
N VAL A 65 -5.83 11.53 -9.40
CA VAL A 65 -5.61 12.00 -8.02
C VAL A 65 -6.17 13.42 -7.87
N LEU A 66 -7.15 13.60 -7.00
CA LEU A 66 -7.75 14.89 -6.66
C LEU A 66 -7.38 15.27 -5.22
N LEU A 67 -6.71 16.41 -5.05
CA LEU A 67 -6.29 16.93 -3.76
C LEU A 67 -7.00 18.27 -3.52
N GLU A 68 -7.89 18.37 -2.53
CA GLU A 68 -8.77 19.53 -2.32
C GLU A 68 -8.39 20.42 -1.12
N GLY A 69 -7.18 20.31 -0.60
CA GLY A 69 -6.62 21.09 0.51
C GLY A 69 -5.76 20.24 1.42
N GLY A 70 -5.41 20.74 2.61
CA GLY A 70 -4.64 20.00 3.61
C GLY A 70 -3.13 20.01 3.39
N LYS A 71 -2.43 19.04 3.99
CA LYS A 71 -0.96 18.90 3.93
C LYS A 71 -0.53 17.47 3.66
N ILE A 72 0.28 17.27 2.63
CA ILE A 72 0.92 15.98 2.35
C ILE A 72 2.40 16.14 2.70
N ALA A 73 2.78 15.80 3.93
CA ALA A 73 4.06 16.19 4.52
C ALA A 73 5.28 15.44 3.96
N ALA A 74 5.08 14.26 3.35
CA ALA A 74 6.15 13.50 2.73
C ALA A 74 5.57 12.53 1.71
N GLY A 75 6.17 12.42 0.53
CA GLY A 75 5.84 11.36 -0.43
C GLY A 75 5.92 11.80 -1.88
N VAL A 76 6.05 10.80 -2.75
CA VAL A 76 5.74 10.92 -4.17
C VAL A 76 4.23 10.83 -4.34
N ILE A 77 3.64 11.82 -5.00
CA ILE A 77 2.28 11.68 -5.52
C ILE A 77 2.38 11.11 -6.92
N SER A 78 1.70 10.02 -7.20
CA SER A 78 1.70 9.40 -8.53
C SER A 78 0.28 9.28 -9.07
N GLY A 79 0.02 9.78 -10.28
CA GLY A 79 -1.31 9.77 -10.87
C GLY A 79 -1.27 9.52 -12.36
N GLY A 80 -2.41 9.16 -12.94
CA GLY A 80 -2.72 9.47 -14.34
C GLY A 80 -2.77 10.99 -14.49
N ASP A 81 -3.93 11.60 -14.23
CA ASP A 81 -4.02 13.06 -14.07
C ASP A 81 -3.96 13.43 -12.57
N VAL A 82 -3.47 14.62 -12.25
CA VAL A 82 -3.52 15.19 -10.89
C VAL A 82 -4.24 16.53 -10.93
N ILE A 83 -5.26 16.69 -10.08
CA ILE A 83 -5.92 17.98 -9.84
C ILE A 83 -5.59 18.40 -8.41
N TRP A 84 -5.02 19.58 -8.25
CA TRP A 84 -4.50 20.09 -7.00
C TRP A 84 -5.18 21.42 -6.65
N ASP A 85 -5.98 21.46 -5.60
CA ASP A 85 -6.63 22.68 -5.09
C ASP A 85 -6.15 22.97 -3.65
N GLY A 86 -5.24 23.94 -3.48
CA GLY A 86 -4.88 24.51 -2.18
C GLY A 86 -4.12 23.62 -1.17
N VAL A 87 -3.41 22.56 -1.61
CA VAL A 87 -2.62 21.67 -0.72
C VAL A 87 -1.16 22.13 -0.64
N GLU A 88 -0.49 21.92 0.50
CA GLU A 88 0.97 21.98 0.63
C GLU A 88 1.54 20.54 0.54
N ILE A 89 2.47 20.29 -0.41
CA ILE A 89 3.15 19.00 -0.58
C ILE A 89 4.63 19.13 -0.19
N GLY A 90 5.09 18.19 0.63
CA GLY A 90 6.44 18.15 1.18
C GLY A 90 6.60 19.08 2.38
N THR A 91 7.81 19.10 2.91
CA THR A 91 8.22 20.07 3.93
C THR A 91 9.58 20.61 3.56
N THR A 92 10.02 21.70 4.18
CA THR A 92 11.38 22.23 3.99
C THR A 92 12.50 21.22 4.30
N GLN A 93 12.19 20.07 4.91
CA GLN A 93 13.13 19.03 5.28
C GLN A 93 12.94 17.71 4.51
N ARG A 94 11.94 17.57 3.65
CA ARG A 94 11.64 16.33 2.91
C ARG A 94 11.17 16.61 1.49
N ASP A 95 11.82 15.95 0.53
CA ASP A 95 11.44 16.01 -0.89
C ASP A 95 10.07 15.35 -1.11
N GLY A 96 9.07 16.18 -1.43
CA GLY A 96 7.79 15.76 -2.00
C GLY A 96 7.85 15.93 -3.51
N THR A 97 8.06 14.85 -4.25
CA THR A 97 8.03 14.88 -5.72
C THR A 97 6.59 14.61 -6.20
N LEU A 98 6.05 15.44 -7.08
CA LEU A 98 4.77 15.14 -7.74
C LEU A 98 5.05 14.52 -9.11
N ARG A 99 4.41 13.40 -9.42
CA ARG A 99 4.48 12.71 -10.72
C ARG A 99 3.07 12.46 -11.27
N ALA A 100 2.82 12.89 -12.49
CA ALA A 100 1.59 12.58 -13.23
C ALA A 100 1.97 11.96 -14.58
N ALA A 101 1.34 10.85 -14.98
CA ALA A 101 1.49 10.29 -16.33
C ALA A 101 0.78 11.14 -17.40
N GLY A 102 -0.24 11.90 -16.98
CA GLY A 102 -1.00 12.85 -17.74
C GLY A 102 -0.73 14.27 -17.27
N ASN A 103 -1.79 15.06 -17.16
CA ASN A 103 -1.71 16.49 -16.85
C ASN A 103 -1.68 16.74 -15.34
N VAL A 104 -1.12 17.89 -14.97
CA VAL A 104 -1.24 18.46 -13.63
C VAL A 104 -2.05 19.74 -13.75
N TYR A 105 -3.23 19.74 -13.16
CA TYR A 105 -4.09 20.91 -13.03
C TYR A 105 -3.99 21.43 -11.61
N TYR A 106 -3.94 22.75 -11.46
CA TYR A 106 -3.89 23.35 -10.14
C TYR A 106 -4.82 24.56 -9.97
N ASP A 107 -5.36 24.72 -8.76
CA ASP A 107 -6.16 25.83 -8.27
C ASP A 107 -5.72 26.21 -6.84
N GLY A 108 -6.01 27.43 -6.41
CA GLY A 108 -5.57 27.98 -5.13
C GLY A 108 -4.08 28.33 -5.04
N PHE A 109 -3.59 28.47 -3.79
CA PHE A 109 -2.18 28.71 -3.48
C PHE A 109 -1.53 27.40 -3.06
N ILE A 110 -0.52 27.02 -3.80
CA ILE A 110 0.08 25.72 -3.73
C ILE A 110 1.56 25.85 -3.47
N LYS A 111 2.07 24.96 -2.62
CA LYS A 111 3.49 24.84 -2.37
C LYS A 111 3.96 23.40 -2.49
N LEU A 112 5.00 23.19 -3.29
CA LEU A 112 5.69 21.93 -3.50
C LEU A 112 7.15 22.06 -3.05
N TYR A 113 7.59 21.23 -2.12
CA TYR A 113 9.02 21.09 -1.81
C TYR A 113 9.59 19.86 -2.51
N GLY A 114 9.93 19.97 -3.79
CA GLY A 114 10.48 18.90 -4.61
C GLY A 114 10.18 19.11 -6.10
N ASP A 115 10.43 18.09 -6.91
CA ASP A 115 10.21 18.14 -8.35
C ASP A 115 8.72 17.94 -8.70
N LEU A 116 8.24 18.63 -9.74
CA LEU A 116 6.96 18.40 -10.40
C LEU A 116 7.23 17.78 -11.78
N ARG A 117 6.71 16.59 -12.04
CA ARG A 117 6.86 15.90 -13.33
C ARG A 117 5.50 15.51 -13.88
N ALA A 118 5.18 15.94 -15.10
CA ALA A 118 3.93 15.65 -15.78
C ALA A 118 4.19 15.06 -17.17
N GLY A 119 3.57 13.94 -17.51
CA GLY A 119 3.62 13.38 -18.87
C GLY A 119 2.86 14.25 -19.88
N GLY A 120 1.84 14.97 -19.41
CA GLY A 120 1.07 15.97 -20.14
C GLY A 120 1.50 17.41 -19.82
N SER A 121 0.54 18.32 -19.76
CA SER A 121 0.76 19.74 -19.47
C SER A 121 0.62 20.05 -17.98
N VAL A 122 1.26 21.14 -17.53
CA VAL A 122 1.01 21.74 -16.21
C VAL A 122 0.22 23.02 -16.42
N SER A 123 -0.98 23.11 -15.86
CA SER A 123 -1.90 24.21 -16.16
C SER A 123 -2.69 24.67 -14.96
N ASN A 124 -2.85 25.97 -14.87
CA ASN A 124 -3.69 26.62 -13.89
C ASN A 124 -5.17 26.59 -14.31
N LEU A 125 -6.07 26.29 -13.37
CA LEU A 125 -7.53 26.31 -13.60
C LEU A 125 -8.17 27.68 -13.32
N SER A 126 -7.46 28.59 -12.65
CA SER A 126 -7.99 29.87 -12.18
C SER A 126 -7.00 31.02 -12.41
N THR A 127 -7.47 32.26 -12.34
CA THR A 127 -6.65 33.46 -12.58
C THR A 127 -6.03 34.05 -11.31
N VAL A 128 -6.40 33.55 -10.12
CA VAL A 128 -5.97 34.09 -8.81
C VAL A 128 -5.42 32.99 -7.93
N THR A 129 -4.33 32.41 -8.40
CA THR A 129 -3.70 31.22 -7.83
C THR A 129 -2.19 31.43 -7.83
N GLY A 130 -1.44 30.48 -7.29
CA GLY A 130 0.02 30.55 -7.30
C GLY A 130 0.62 29.19 -7.00
N LEU A 131 1.65 28.82 -7.77
CA LEU A 131 2.39 27.58 -7.63
C LEU A 131 3.83 27.89 -7.22
N ASP A 132 4.15 27.66 -5.95
CA ASP A 132 5.51 27.77 -5.39
C ASP A 132 6.17 26.38 -5.42
N VAL A 133 7.16 26.17 -6.29
CA VAL A 133 7.89 24.90 -6.40
C VAL A 133 9.34 25.11 -6.02
N VAL A 134 9.78 24.44 -4.97
CA VAL A 134 11.20 24.36 -4.58
C VAL A 134 11.79 23.08 -5.18
N GLY A 135 12.06 23.12 -6.48
CA GLY A 135 12.53 21.99 -7.29
C GLY A 135 12.32 22.25 -8.79
N ASN A 136 12.53 21.23 -9.61
CA ASN A 136 12.36 21.36 -11.06
C ASN A 136 10.91 21.08 -11.48
N VAL A 137 10.50 21.67 -12.60
CA VAL A 137 9.23 21.37 -13.27
C VAL A 137 9.55 20.77 -14.64
N GLU A 138 9.12 19.53 -14.89
CA GLU A 138 9.26 18.82 -16.16
C GLU A 138 7.87 18.45 -16.70
N ALA A 139 7.56 18.84 -17.94
CA ALA A 139 6.30 18.51 -18.60
C ALA A 139 6.53 17.96 -20.01
N GLY A 140 5.78 16.93 -20.40
CA GLY A 140 5.71 16.50 -21.80
C GLY A 140 4.91 17.47 -22.68
N GLY A 141 4.03 18.26 -22.07
CA GLY A 141 3.26 19.34 -22.69
C GLY A 141 3.80 20.74 -22.38
N GLU A 142 2.89 21.72 -22.41
CA GLU A 142 3.18 23.11 -22.03
C GLU A 142 3.08 23.29 -20.50
N VAL A 143 3.80 24.28 -19.97
CA VAL A 143 3.74 24.71 -18.57
C VAL A 143 3.19 26.14 -18.54
N HIS A 144 1.91 26.26 -18.21
CA HIS A 144 1.21 27.54 -18.21
C HIS A 144 1.00 28.08 -16.79
N PHE A 145 1.81 29.07 -16.42
CA PHE A 145 1.64 29.87 -15.22
C PHE A 145 0.89 31.16 -15.59
N ILE A 146 -0.39 31.29 -15.20
CA ILE A 146 -1.23 32.46 -15.54
C ILE A 146 -1.08 33.59 -14.51
N ASP A 147 -0.39 33.34 -13.40
CA ASP A 147 -0.50 34.18 -12.21
C ASP A 147 0.79 34.92 -11.83
N PHE A 148 0.61 35.90 -10.94
CA PHE A 148 1.68 36.74 -10.38
C PHE A 148 2.34 36.12 -9.13
N PHE A 149 1.86 34.97 -8.67
CA PHE A 149 2.23 34.40 -7.37
C PHE A 149 3.00 33.09 -7.45
N SER A 150 3.18 32.54 -8.64
CA SER A 150 4.03 31.36 -8.87
C SER A 150 5.51 31.73 -8.77
N ASP A 151 6.27 30.91 -8.04
CA ASP A 151 7.72 31.02 -7.89
C ASP A 151 8.33 29.63 -8.04
N ILE A 152 9.23 29.45 -9.01
CA ILE A 152 9.88 28.16 -9.26
C ILE A 152 11.35 28.31 -8.91
N VAL A 153 11.75 27.73 -7.80
CA VAL A 153 13.15 27.64 -7.37
C VAL A 153 13.77 26.38 -7.99
N GLY A 154 13.95 26.41 -9.30
CA GLY A 154 14.53 25.34 -10.11
C GLY A 154 14.45 25.64 -11.60
N GLU A 155 14.58 24.61 -12.43
CA GLU A 155 14.42 24.72 -13.88
C GLU A 155 13.01 24.32 -14.32
N VAL A 156 12.52 24.93 -15.40
CA VAL A 156 11.27 24.55 -16.06
C VAL A 156 11.62 23.99 -17.45
N HIS A 157 11.23 22.75 -17.70
CA HIS A 157 11.41 22.03 -18.96
C HIS A 157 10.05 21.66 -19.54
N GLU A 158 9.72 22.23 -20.69
CA GLU A 158 8.51 21.90 -21.46
C GLU A 158 8.86 20.95 -22.60
N HIS A 159 7.88 20.17 -23.08
CA HIS A 159 8.06 19.21 -24.18
C HIS A 159 9.23 18.23 -23.97
N VAL A 160 9.41 17.75 -22.75
CA VAL A 160 10.44 16.76 -22.41
C VAL A 160 10.19 15.46 -23.18
N ASP A 161 11.24 14.90 -23.79
CA ASP A 161 11.20 13.65 -24.57
C ASP A 161 12.32 12.68 -24.09
N PRO A 162 11.98 11.47 -23.59
CA PRO A 162 10.62 10.97 -23.40
C PRO A 162 9.88 11.72 -22.30
N ALA A 163 8.57 11.90 -22.50
CA ALA A 163 7.71 12.50 -21.49
C ALA A 163 7.80 11.71 -20.17
N PRO A 164 7.74 12.37 -19.00
CA PRO A 164 7.69 11.68 -17.72
C PRO A 164 6.57 10.64 -17.70
N THR A 165 6.89 9.40 -17.37
CA THR A 165 5.90 8.32 -17.22
C THR A 165 5.81 7.88 -15.76
N VAL A 166 4.61 7.55 -15.32
CA VAL A 166 4.37 6.82 -14.07
C VAL A 166 3.99 5.38 -14.46
N PRO A 167 4.79 4.37 -14.12
CA PRO A 167 4.41 2.98 -14.34
C PRO A 167 3.08 2.70 -13.61
N PRO A 168 2.11 2.03 -14.25
CA PRO A 168 0.90 1.62 -13.56
C PRO A 168 1.26 0.63 -12.46
N VAL A 169 0.68 0.81 -11.28
CA VAL A 169 0.83 -0.09 -10.14
C VAL A 169 -0.33 -1.08 -10.18
N SER A 170 -0.01 -2.37 -10.28
CA SER A 170 -1.02 -3.42 -10.26
C SER A 170 -1.60 -3.56 -8.85
N MET A 171 -2.93 -3.54 -8.75
CA MET A 171 -3.60 -3.96 -7.52
C MET A 171 -3.40 -5.46 -7.31
N PRO A 172 -3.21 -5.90 -6.06
CA PRO A 172 -3.25 -7.31 -5.71
C PRO A 172 -4.57 -7.95 -6.16
N ILE A 173 -4.53 -9.25 -6.45
CA ILE A 173 -5.74 -10.01 -6.78
C ILE A 173 -6.54 -10.24 -5.49
N ALA A 174 -7.85 -10.02 -5.53
CA ALA A 174 -8.71 -10.36 -4.39
C ALA A 174 -8.54 -11.83 -4.00
N THR A 175 -8.31 -12.09 -2.71
CA THR A 175 -8.34 -13.43 -2.14
C THR A 175 -9.72 -14.03 -2.40
N PRO A 176 -9.81 -15.20 -3.05
CA PRO A 176 -11.08 -15.89 -3.18
C PRO A 176 -11.46 -16.50 -1.83
N PHE A 177 -12.57 -16.04 -1.25
CA PHE A 177 -13.15 -16.62 -0.04
C PHE A 177 -14.67 -16.72 -0.14
N THR A 178 -15.26 -17.44 0.79
CA THR A 178 -16.72 -17.51 0.94
C THR A 178 -17.02 -17.34 2.41
N ALA A 179 -17.91 -16.39 2.72
CA ALA A 179 -18.41 -16.21 4.07
C ALA A 179 -19.71 -17.00 4.28
N GLY A 180 -20.19 -17.01 5.53
CA GLY A 180 -21.45 -17.65 5.89
C GLY A 180 -21.37 -18.31 7.25
N GLY A 181 -22.51 -18.38 7.93
CA GLY A 181 -22.57 -18.88 9.29
C GLY A 181 -23.73 -18.25 10.05
N PRO A 182 -23.74 -18.31 11.39
CA PRO A 182 -24.73 -17.60 12.17
C PRO A 182 -24.55 -16.08 12.00
N ASN A 183 -25.67 -15.37 11.94
CA ASN A 183 -25.66 -13.92 12.14
C ASN A 183 -25.35 -13.63 13.60
N VAL A 184 -24.57 -12.58 13.84
CA VAL A 184 -24.16 -12.18 15.17
C VAL A 184 -24.50 -10.71 15.36
N VAL A 185 -25.31 -10.42 16.37
CA VAL A 185 -25.78 -9.06 16.66
C VAL A 185 -25.45 -8.74 18.11
N GLY A 186 -24.58 -7.76 18.32
CA GLY A 186 -24.33 -7.15 19.63
C GLY A 186 -25.29 -5.98 19.87
N ALA A 187 -25.92 -5.92 21.04
CA ALA A 187 -26.78 -4.80 21.38
C ALA A 187 -25.96 -3.57 21.78
N THR A 188 -26.64 -2.44 22.00
CA THR A 188 -26.00 -1.21 22.46
C THR A 188 -25.30 -1.41 23.79
N PHE A 189 -24.03 -1.00 23.87
CA PHE A 189 -23.12 -1.18 25.00
C PHE A 189 -22.70 -2.64 25.29
N ASP A 190 -23.08 -3.59 24.44
CA ASP A 190 -22.57 -4.96 24.57
C ASP A 190 -21.11 -5.05 24.11
N GLU A 191 -20.38 -6.01 24.68
CA GLU A 191 -19.11 -6.46 24.16
C GLU A 191 -19.31 -7.72 23.31
N LEU A 192 -19.18 -7.56 22.00
CA LEU A 192 -19.22 -8.65 21.05
C LEU A 192 -17.82 -9.23 20.85
N VAL A 193 -17.57 -10.42 21.40
CA VAL A 193 -16.30 -11.15 21.21
C VAL A 193 -16.49 -12.19 20.11
N LEU A 194 -15.78 -12.02 18.99
CA LEU A 194 -15.74 -13.03 17.93
C LEU A 194 -14.48 -13.87 18.06
N ASN A 195 -14.65 -15.18 17.92
CA ASN A 195 -13.51 -16.08 17.68
C ASN A 195 -13.27 -16.15 16.16
N PRO A 196 -12.05 -16.48 15.71
CA PRO A 196 -11.79 -16.75 14.30
C PRO A 196 -12.78 -17.78 13.73
N GLY A 197 -13.25 -17.57 12.49
CA GLY A 197 -14.28 -18.39 11.87
C GLY A 197 -15.09 -17.68 10.79
N SER A 198 -16.14 -18.35 10.32
CA SER A 198 -17.04 -17.82 9.29
C SER A 198 -18.40 -17.43 9.89
N TYR A 199 -18.93 -16.29 9.46
CA TYR A 199 -20.16 -15.67 9.96
C TYR A 199 -20.99 -15.12 8.80
N GLY A 200 -22.29 -15.00 9.03
CA GLY A 200 -23.17 -14.23 8.13
C GLY A 200 -22.99 -12.73 8.38
N HIS A 201 -24.07 -12.06 8.76
CA HIS A 201 -24.04 -10.65 9.14
C HIS A 201 -23.55 -10.46 10.57
N VAL A 202 -22.48 -9.66 10.74
CA VAL A 202 -22.03 -9.16 12.04
C VAL A 202 -22.46 -7.71 12.21
N VAL A 203 -23.23 -7.45 13.27
CA VAL A 203 -23.78 -6.11 13.56
C VAL A 203 -23.47 -5.71 15.00
N ALA A 204 -22.73 -4.62 15.20
CA ALA A 204 -22.48 -4.00 16.49
C ALA A 204 -23.32 -2.72 16.64
N GLN A 205 -24.42 -2.77 17.39
CA GLN A 205 -25.39 -1.67 17.45
C GLN A 205 -24.99 -0.62 18.48
N GLY A 206 -25.19 0.67 18.15
CA GLY A 206 -24.86 1.79 19.03
C GLY A 206 -23.41 1.75 19.55
N ALA A 207 -23.18 2.17 20.80
CA ALA A 207 -21.85 2.22 21.42
C ALA A 207 -21.37 0.85 21.95
N ALA A 208 -21.43 -0.17 21.11
CA ALA A 208 -20.94 -1.51 21.42
C ALA A 208 -19.40 -1.59 21.34
N SER A 209 -18.82 -2.65 21.88
CA SER A 209 -17.43 -3.05 21.60
C SER A 209 -17.41 -4.27 20.68
N LEU A 210 -16.50 -4.29 19.71
CA LEU A 210 -16.18 -5.49 18.93
C LEU A 210 -14.75 -5.94 19.26
N ALA A 211 -14.62 -7.15 19.81
CA ALA A 211 -13.35 -7.74 20.16
C ALA A 211 -13.01 -8.91 19.24
N LEU A 212 -11.88 -8.80 18.55
CA LEU A 212 -11.30 -9.80 17.67
C LEU A 212 -10.00 -10.34 18.27
N ARG A 213 -9.83 -11.65 18.21
CA ARG A 213 -8.58 -12.35 18.55
C ARG A 213 -7.79 -12.71 17.30
N SER A 214 -6.49 -12.94 17.41
CA SER A 214 -5.64 -13.45 16.33
C SER A 214 -6.31 -14.60 15.57
N GLY A 215 -6.29 -14.53 14.24
CA GLY A 215 -6.85 -15.52 13.34
C GLY A 215 -7.58 -14.90 12.14
N GLU A 216 -8.26 -15.76 11.39
CA GLU A 216 -8.98 -15.39 10.17
C GLU A 216 -10.49 -15.33 10.41
N TYR A 217 -11.11 -14.29 9.86
CA TYR A 217 -12.55 -14.04 9.95
C TYR A 217 -13.13 -13.91 8.55
N TYR A 218 -14.18 -14.64 8.26
CA TYR A 218 -14.88 -14.62 6.96
C TYR A 218 -16.33 -14.18 7.19
N LEU A 219 -16.69 -12.98 6.73
CA LEU A 219 -17.95 -12.31 7.07
C LEU A 219 -18.74 -11.99 5.80
N GLU A 220 -20.07 -12.19 5.79
CA GLU A 220 -20.88 -11.68 4.68
C GLU A 220 -20.90 -10.15 4.71
N THR A 221 -21.17 -9.58 5.89
CA THR A 221 -21.10 -8.14 6.15
C THR A 221 -20.58 -7.87 7.55
N LEU A 222 -19.85 -6.78 7.74
CA LEU A 222 -19.52 -6.24 9.05
C LEU A 222 -20.04 -4.80 9.15
N SER A 223 -20.94 -4.55 10.09
CA SER A 223 -21.49 -3.21 10.30
C SER A 223 -21.50 -2.82 11.77
N ALA A 224 -21.23 -1.55 12.02
CA ALA A 224 -21.37 -0.90 13.30
C ALA A 224 -21.93 0.51 13.11
N ASP A 225 -22.80 0.90 14.04
CA ASP A 225 -23.37 2.23 14.05
C ASP A 225 -22.36 3.25 14.65
N HIS A 226 -22.72 3.90 15.76
CA HIS A 226 -21.98 5.02 16.30
C HIS A 226 -21.22 4.65 17.57
N PHE A 227 -19.99 5.16 17.69
CA PHE A 227 -19.12 5.00 18.87
C PHE A 227 -18.72 3.55 19.16
N LEU A 228 -18.32 2.82 18.12
CA LEU A 228 -17.76 1.49 18.25
C LEU A 228 -16.40 1.55 18.96
N ASP A 229 -16.21 0.69 19.96
CA ASP A 229 -14.88 0.39 20.49
C ASP A 229 -14.34 -0.85 19.78
N LEU A 230 -13.24 -0.73 19.04
CA LEU A 230 -12.56 -1.85 18.40
C LEU A 230 -11.47 -2.40 19.30
N LYS A 231 -11.44 -3.72 19.51
CA LYS A 231 -10.42 -4.37 20.35
C LYS A 231 -9.75 -5.50 19.58
N PHE A 232 -8.44 -5.37 19.37
CA PHE A 232 -7.59 -6.35 18.71
C PHE A 232 -6.68 -7.03 19.72
N ASP A 233 -6.79 -8.34 19.86
CA ASP A 233 -5.84 -9.16 20.61
C ASP A 233 -4.91 -9.86 19.62
N LEU A 234 -3.70 -9.32 19.48
CA LEU A 234 -2.63 -9.81 18.60
C LEU A 234 -1.68 -10.78 19.32
N SER A 235 -1.98 -11.17 20.56
CA SER A 235 -1.06 -11.98 21.38
C SER A 235 -0.74 -13.36 20.79
N ALA A 236 -1.58 -13.88 19.89
CA ALA A 236 -1.40 -15.16 19.22
C ALA A 236 -1.11 -15.04 17.71
N GLY A 237 -0.85 -13.83 17.21
CA GLY A 237 -0.57 -13.57 15.79
C GLY A 237 -1.48 -12.52 15.13
N PRO A 238 -1.46 -12.43 13.79
CA PRO A 238 -2.22 -11.42 13.05
C PRO A 238 -3.74 -11.67 13.08
N ILE A 239 -4.50 -10.63 12.74
CA ILE A 239 -5.94 -10.65 12.53
C ILE A 239 -6.20 -10.30 11.07
N ASN A 240 -6.82 -11.23 10.34
CA ASN A 240 -7.24 -11.03 8.96
C ASN A 240 -8.76 -11.13 8.88
N VAL A 241 -9.41 -10.08 8.38
CA VAL A 241 -10.86 -10.00 8.24
C VAL A 241 -11.21 -9.91 6.76
N TYR A 242 -11.91 -10.90 6.25
CA TYR A 242 -12.39 -11.01 4.88
C TYR A 242 -13.90 -10.76 4.85
N VAL A 243 -14.35 -9.75 4.09
CA VAL A 243 -15.77 -9.33 4.03
C VAL A 243 -16.29 -9.40 2.60
N GLU A 244 -17.31 -10.23 2.36
CA GLU A 244 -17.79 -10.56 1.01
C GLU A 244 -18.65 -9.46 0.38
N ASP A 245 -19.42 -8.72 1.18
CA ASP A 245 -20.29 -7.66 0.68
C ASP A 245 -19.72 -6.29 1.05
N TYR A 246 -20.05 -5.74 2.22
CA TYR A 246 -19.59 -4.41 2.63
C TYR A 246 -19.13 -4.36 4.09
N LEU A 247 -18.21 -3.42 4.34
CA LEU A 247 -17.74 -3.04 5.67
C LEU A 247 -18.26 -1.64 6.00
N ALA A 248 -19.05 -1.48 7.06
CA ALA A 248 -19.59 -0.19 7.46
C ALA A 248 -19.31 0.11 8.95
N LEU A 249 -18.26 0.87 9.26
CA LEU A 249 -17.89 1.30 10.61
C LEU A 249 -18.16 2.80 10.77
N ARG A 250 -19.42 3.22 10.95
CA ARG A 250 -19.81 4.64 10.79
C ARG A 250 -19.07 5.59 11.74
N SER A 251 -18.77 5.16 12.96
CA SER A 251 -17.93 5.91 13.90
C SER A 251 -17.24 4.99 14.88
N VAL A 252 -15.92 4.87 14.75
CA VAL A 252 -15.02 4.25 15.73
C VAL A 252 -14.60 5.29 16.75
N LYS A 253 -14.76 4.99 18.03
CA LYS A 253 -14.46 5.88 19.15
C LYS A 253 -13.09 5.58 19.75
N ASP A 254 -12.93 4.37 20.28
CA ASP A 254 -11.69 3.92 20.88
C ASP A 254 -11.18 2.66 20.18
N ILE A 255 -9.88 2.57 20.01
CA ILE A 255 -9.20 1.38 19.51
C ILE A 255 -8.27 0.85 20.60
N TYR A 256 -8.39 -0.44 20.87
CA TYR A 256 -7.53 -1.15 21.80
C TYR A 256 -6.72 -2.20 21.06
N VAL A 257 -5.40 -2.20 21.24
CA VAL A 257 -4.53 -3.28 20.75
C VAL A 257 -3.81 -3.90 21.94
N ASN A 258 -3.96 -5.21 22.14
CA ASN A 258 -3.43 -5.93 23.31
C ASN A 258 -3.79 -5.26 24.65
N GLY A 259 -4.99 -4.66 24.71
CA GLY A 259 -5.49 -3.93 25.89
C GLY A 259 -5.02 -2.47 26.03
N VAL A 260 -4.16 -1.97 25.14
CA VAL A 260 -3.70 -0.58 25.13
C VAL A 260 -4.63 0.26 24.27
N ASN A 261 -5.25 1.32 24.84
CA ASN A 261 -6.04 2.28 24.06
C ASN A 261 -5.11 3.22 23.27
N ILE A 262 -5.12 3.12 21.95
CA ILE A 262 -4.26 3.93 21.07
C ILE A 262 -4.79 5.35 20.85
N ASN A 263 -6.09 5.57 21.09
CA ASN A 263 -6.73 6.90 21.06
C ASN A 263 -6.73 7.57 22.44
N GLY A 264 -6.11 6.93 23.44
CA GLY A 264 -6.05 7.43 24.81
C GLY A 264 -5.10 8.62 24.99
N PHE A 265 -5.09 9.19 26.20
CA PHE A 265 -4.19 10.30 26.56
C PHE A 265 -2.72 9.90 26.67
N THR A 266 -2.42 8.62 26.76
CA THR A 266 -1.06 8.10 26.84
C THR A 266 -0.56 7.87 25.41
N PRO A 267 0.47 8.61 24.94
CA PRO A 267 1.03 8.37 23.63
C PRO A 267 1.55 6.93 23.53
N VAL A 268 1.22 6.27 22.43
CA VAL A 268 1.82 4.99 22.05
C VAL A 268 3.07 5.27 21.21
N ASP A 269 4.11 4.47 21.38
CA ASP A 269 5.31 4.59 20.54
C ASP A 269 4.96 4.35 19.07
N GLU A 270 5.51 5.18 18.19
CA GLU A 270 5.28 5.10 16.75
C GLU A 270 5.65 3.72 16.19
N ALA A 271 6.76 3.11 16.65
CA ALA A 271 7.19 1.79 16.19
C ALA A 271 6.20 0.68 16.57
N ASP A 272 5.59 0.77 17.76
CA ASP A 272 4.57 -0.18 18.21
C ASP A 272 3.30 -0.05 17.35
N LEU A 273 2.87 1.18 17.05
CA LEU A 273 1.75 1.45 16.15
C LEU A 273 1.99 0.85 14.75
N ARG A 274 3.20 1.03 14.21
CA ARG A 274 3.60 0.40 12.93
C ARG A 274 3.47 -1.12 13.02
N GLN A 275 4.05 -1.70 14.06
CA GLN A 275 4.05 -3.16 14.23
C GLN A 275 2.62 -3.71 14.31
N TRP A 276 1.73 -3.06 15.06
CA TRP A 276 0.35 -3.49 15.20
C TRP A 276 -0.47 -3.31 13.93
N ALA A 277 -0.34 -2.18 13.25
CA ALA A 277 -1.02 -1.95 11.97
C ALA A 277 -0.63 -2.99 10.91
N SER A 278 0.63 -3.43 10.87
CA SER A 278 1.07 -4.48 9.94
C SER A 278 0.47 -5.88 10.21
N GLN A 279 -0.21 -6.06 11.35
CA GLN A 279 -0.80 -7.34 11.77
C GLN A 279 -2.33 -7.35 11.71
N ILE A 280 -2.96 -6.26 11.25
CA ILE A 280 -4.41 -6.12 11.16
C ILE A 280 -4.76 -5.82 9.72
N THR A 281 -5.47 -6.73 9.06
CA THR A 281 -5.87 -6.57 7.66
C THR A 281 -7.38 -6.74 7.52
N PHE A 282 -7.99 -5.86 6.75
CA PHE A 282 -9.37 -5.94 6.28
C PHE A 282 -9.37 -6.04 4.76
N GLU A 283 -9.75 -7.20 4.22
CA GLU A 283 -10.02 -7.37 2.80
C GLU A 283 -11.53 -7.37 2.57
N VAL A 284 -12.00 -6.45 1.73
CA VAL A 284 -13.43 -6.23 1.48
C VAL A 284 -13.68 -6.32 -0.01
N ALA A 285 -14.55 -7.23 -0.44
CA ALA A 285 -14.75 -7.47 -1.87
C ALA A 285 -15.49 -6.33 -2.57
N LYS A 286 -16.27 -5.51 -1.83
CA LYS A 286 -16.95 -4.31 -2.34
C LYS A 286 -16.63 -3.10 -1.46
N ASP A 287 -17.64 -2.31 -1.11
CA ASP A 287 -17.47 -0.99 -0.53
C ASP A 287 -17.13 -1.02 0.97
N VAL A 288 -16.30 -0.05 1.36
CA VAL A 288 -15.95 0.24 2.74
C VAL A 288 -16.40 1.64 3.08
N HIS A 289 -17.17 1.75 4.14
CA HIS A 289 -17.57 3.02 4.73
C HIS A 289 -17.04 3.04 6.14
N TYR A 290 -16.14 3.95 6.47
CA TYR A 290 -15.72 4.11 7.86
C TYR A 290 -15.64 5.56 8.29
N GLY A 291 -15.74 5.78 9.59
CA GLY A 291 -15.55 7.06 10.24
C GLY A 291 -14.91 6.87 11.60
N GLY A 292 -14.14 7.85 12.07
CA GLY A 292 -13.32 7.70 13.26
C GLY A 292 -11.92 7.16 12.98
N ASP A 293 -11.18 6.90 14.05
CA ASP A 293 -9.83 6.36 13.94
C ASP A 293 -9.85 4.89 13.48
N LEU A 294 -8.78 4.45 12.80
CA LEU A 294 -8.58 3.06 12.42
C LEU A 294 -7.10 2.67 12.52
N ILE A 295 -6.83 1.40 12.81
CA ILE A 295 -5.50 0.80 12.70
C ILE A 295 -5.57 -0.46 11.83
N GLY A 296 -4.58 -0.63 10.97
CA GLY A 296 -4.50 -1.76 10.03
C GLY A 296 -4.55 -1.33 8.56
N THR A 297 -4.47 -2.33 7.68
CA THR A 297 -4.60 -2.15 6.23
C THR A 297 -6.01 -2.50 5.78
N ILE A 298 -6.66 -1.62 5.02
CA ILE A 298 -7.90 -1.94 4.29
C ILE A 298 -7.57 -2.11 2.82
N PHE A 299 -8.02 -3.22 2.25
CA PHE A 299 -7.87 -3.59 0.85
C PHE A 299 -9.25 -3.88 0.24
N ALA A 300 -9.65 -3.10 -0.76
CA ALA A 300 -10.94 -3.18 -1.44
C ALA A 300 -10.77 -3.14 -2.98
N PRO A 301 -10.20 -4.20 -3.61
CA PRO A 301 -9.72 -4.18 -4.99
C PRO A 301 -10.78 -3.88 -6.07
N HIS A 302 -12.06 -4.04 -5.74
CA HIS A 302 -13.19 -3.79 -6.64
C HIS A 302 -14.20 -2.80 -6.06
N GLY A 303 -13.91 -2.22 -4.90
CA GLY A 303 -14.82 -1.38 -4.15
C GLY A 303 -14.35 0.05 -4.00
N THR A 304 -15.22 0.85 -3.41
CA THR A 304 -14.88 2.20 -2.96
C THR A 304 -14.61 2.21 -1.46
N ILE A 305 -13.52 2.86 -1.03
CA ILE A 305 -13.32 3.22 0.37
C ILE A 305 -13.76 4.68 0.55
N LEU A 306 -14.81 4.89 1.35
CA LEU A 306 -15.32 6.20 1.74
C LEU A 306 -15.04 6.47 3.23
N VAL A 307 -14.41 7.60 3.51
CA VAL A 307 -14.15 8.07 4.88
C VAL A 307 -15.11 9.20 5.23
N ASP A 308 -16.15 8.86 6.00
CA ASP A 308 -17.33 9.71 6.24
C ASP A 308 -17.09 10.84 7.25
N THR A 309 -16.27 10.60 8.28
CA THR A 309 -16.10 11.53 9.42
C THR A 309 -14.65 11.61 9.91
N PHE A 310 -14.38 12.64 10.72
CA PHE A 310 -13.15 12.87 11.50
C PHE A 310 -12.51 11.56 11.96
N GLY A 311 -11.26 11.34 11.58
CA GLY A 311 -10.53 10.14 11.94
C GLY A 311 -9.13 10.12 11.37
N SER A 312 -8.25 9.41 12.07
CA SER A 312 -6.90 9.07 11.61
C SER A 312 -6.83 7.61 11.20
N ILE A 313 -5.91 7.26 10.31
CA ILE A 313 -5.61 5.85 10.03
C ILE A 313 -4.13 5.58 10.26
N THR A 314 -3.84 4.57 11.04
CA THR A 314 -2.48 4.00 11.16
C THR A 314 -2.44 2.72 10.34
N GLY A 315 -1.85 2.75 9.15
CA GLY A 315 -1.83 1.63 8.21
C GLY A 315 -1.96 2.11 6.76
N ALA A 316 -2.66 1.37 5.91
CA ALA A 316 -2.80 1.67 4.48
C ALA A 316 -4.25 1.47 3.97
N LEU A 317 -4.62 2.20 2.91
CA LEU A 317 -5.90 2.09 2.21
C LEU A 317 -5.64 1.85 0.72
N TRP A 318 -6.08 0.71 0.21
CA TRP A 318 -5.98 0.36 -1.19
C TRP A 318 -7.34 -0.03 -1.75
N ALA A 319 -7.78 0.61 -2.82
CA ALA A 319 -9.10 0.39 -3.40
C ALA A 319 -9.12 0.54 -4.92
N ASP A 320 -10.23 0.24 -5.57
CA ASP A 320 -10.45 0.75 -6.93
C ASP A 320 -10.64 2.27 -6.90
N SER A 321 -11.49 2.74 -5.99
CA SER A 321 -11.77 4.16 -5.76
C SER A 321 -11.62 4.51 -4.28
N LEU A 322 -10.94 5.61 -3.97
CA LEU A 322 -10.71 6.07 -2.62
C LEU A 322 -11.19 7.52 -2.47
N ASP A 323 -12.12 7.77 -1.55
CA ASP A 323 -12.64 9.11 -1.26
C ASP A 323 -12.48 9.45 0.23
N LEU A 324 -11.56 10.38 0.51
CA LEU A 324 -11.28 10.91 1.85
C LEU A 324 -11.96 12.28 2.10
N ALA A 325 -12.98 12.67 1.33
CA ALA A 325 -13.57 14.01 1.43
C ALA A 325 -14.19 14.35 2.79
N GLY A 326 -14.62 13.34 3.56
CA GLY A 326 -15.14 13.53 4.92
C GLY A 326 -14.06 13.53 6.02
N ALA A 327 -12.83 13.13 5.70
CA ALA A 327 -11.74 13.06 6.66
C ALA A 327 -11.12 14.44 6.88
N THR A 328 -11.14 14.93 8.12
CA THR A 328 -10.65 16.26 8.44
C THR A 328 -9.28 16.33 9.14
N SER A 329 -8.65 15.17 9.33
CA SER A 329 -7.28 15.05 9.84
C SER A 329 -6.85 13.58 9.81
N ALA A 330 -6.49 13.05 8.64
CA ALA A 330 -5.94 11.70 8.56
C ALA A 330 -4.44 11.72 8.92
N SER A 331 -4.05 11.63 10.19
CA SER A 331 -2.61 11.39 10.46
C SER A 331 -2.27 9.96 10.05
N MET A 332 -1.77 9.82 8.83
CA MET A 332 -1.42 8.54 8.25
C MET A 332 -0.01 8.11 8.61
N LEU A 333 0.07 7.25 9.62
CA LEU A 333 1.31 6.70 10.12
C LEU A 333 1.55 5.32 9.50
N PHE A 334 2.64 5.20 8.75
CA PHE A 334 3.06 3.96 8.11
C PHE A 334 3.19 2.79 9.07
N ALA A 335 2.83 1.61 8.59
CA ALA A 335 3.60 0.40 8.85
C ALA A 335 4.19 -0.05 7.51
N PRO A 336 5.52 -0.21 7.36
CA PRO A 336 6.04 -0.85 6.15
C PRO A 336 5.35 -2.21 6.03
N SER A 337 4.74 -2.49 4.88
CA SER A 337 4.16 -3.78 4.57
C SER A 337 5.29 -4.79 4.33
N GLU A 338 6.08 -5.10 5.35
CA GLU A 338 6.96 -6.28 5.31
C GLU A 338 6.16 -7.60 5.22
N ARG A 339 4.81 -7.53 5.19
CA ARG A 339 3.93 -8.69 5.24
C ARG A 339 2.63 -8.61 4.45
N LEU A 340 2.48 -7.65 3.53
CA LEU A 340 1.52 -7.84 2.44
C LEU A 340 2.24 -8.53 1.28
N GLN A 341 2.91 -9.64 1.60
CA GLN A 341 2.78 -10.81 0.74
C GLN A 341 1.29 -11.14 0.79
N LEU A 342 0.53 -10.45 -0.08
CA LEU A 342 -0.74 -10.94 -0.55
C LEU A 342 -0.43 -12.39 -0.85
N ARG A 343 -0.93 -13.29 0.00
CA ARG A 343 -0.64 -14.70 -0.11
C ARG A 343 -1.11 -15.00 -1.52
N ALA A 344 -0.18 -15.09 -2.47
CA ALA A 344 -0.52 -15.39 -3.85
C ALA A 344 -1.42 -16.60 -3.69
N THR A 345 -2.63 -16.56 -4.25
CA THR A 345 -3.49 -17.73 -4.27
C THR A 345 -2.61 -18.87 -4.72
N SER A 346 -2.17 -19.69 -3.76
CA SER A 346 -0.92 -20.41 -3.97
C SER A 346 -1.19 -21.30 -5.17
N ALA A 347 -0.41 -21.12 -6.22
CA ALA A 347 -0.58 -21.93 -7.41
C ALA A 347 -0.59 -23.38 -6.91
N PRO A 348 -1.53 -24.25 -7.31
CA PRO A 348 -1.64 -25.57 -6.68
C PRO A 348 -0.30 -26.29 -6.64
N GLY A 349 0.36 -26.36 -5.47
CA GLY A 349 1.74 -26.82 -5.35
C GLY A 349 2.73 -25.83 -4.72
N ASP A 350 2.43 -24.55 -4.69
CA ASP A 350 3.17 -23.49 -4.00
C ASP A 350 2.91 -23.62 -2.48
N PHE A 351 3.86 -24.19 -1.77
CA PHE A 351 3.81 -24.57 -0.35
C PHE A 351 4.58 -23.63 0.57
N ASP A 352 5.52 -22.86 0.04
CA ASP A 352 6.19 -21.80 0.80
C ASP A 352 5.61 -20.40 0.55
N PHE A 353 4.66 -20.30 -0.40
CA PHE A 353 3.86 -19.12 -0.72
C PHE A 353 4.67 -17.96 -1.31
N ASP A 354 5.77 -18.26 -1.99
CA ASP A 354 6.62 -17.24 -2.60
C ASP A 354 6.20 -16.84 -4.03
N GLY A 355 5.18 -17.53 -4.57
CA GLY A 355 4.54 -17.20 -5.84
C GLY A 355 5.09 -17.95 -7.05
N ASP A 356 5.99 -18.91 -6.85
CA ASP A 356 6.29 -19.93 -7.86
C ASP A 356 6.05 -21.37 -7.36
N VAL A 357 6.36 -22.36 -8.21
CA VAL A 357 6.22 -23.78 -7.85
C VAL A 357 7.52 -24.48 -8.21
N ASP A 358 8.41 -24.58 -7.24
CA ASP A 358 9.78 -25.02 -7.44
C ASP A 358 10.32 -25.98 -6.36
N GLY A 359 11.65 -26.09 -6.21
CA GLY A 359 12.26 -27.03 -5.28
C GLY A 359 12.07 -26.65 -3.82
N ASP A 360 11.93 -25.36 -3.53
CA ASP A 360 11.78 -24.84 -2.16
C ASP A 360 10.39 -25.18 -1.61
N ASP A 361 9.35 -25.17 -2.46
CA ASP A 361 8.03 -25.73 -2.14
C ASP A 361 8.07 -27.20 -1.77
N TYR A 362 8.83 -28.00 -2.51
CA TYR A 362 8.97 -29.43 -2.20
C TYR A 362 9.61 -29.63 -0.83
N ALA A 363 10.63 -28.82 -0.49
CA ALA A 363 11.25 -28.87 0.82
C ALA A 363 10.25 -28.47 1.92
N ALA A 364 9.49 -27.40 1.70
CA ALA A 364 8.44 -26.96 2.60
C ALA A 364 7.34 -28.02 2.80
N TRP A 365 6.93 -28.71 1.74
CA TRP A 365 5.99 -29.84 1.83
C TRP A 365 6.59 -31.03 2.57
N ALA A 366 7.82 -31.43 2.23
CA ALA A 366 8.46 -32.60 2.82
C ALA A 366 8.65 -32.44 4.33
N ASP A 367 9.03 -31.23 4.77
CA ASP A 367 9.20 -30.90 6.19
C ASP A 367 7.88 -30.93 6.97
N ARG A 368 6.75 -30.72 6.30
CA ARG A 368 5.40 -30.68 6.89
C ARG A 368 4.54 -31.90 6.56
N PHE A 369 5.09 -32.89 5.86
CA PHE A 369 4.33 -34.05 5.38
C PHE A 369 3.68 -34.81 6.53
N GLY A 370 2.35 -34.93 6.48
CA GLY A 370 1.55 -35.59 7.52
C GLY A 370 1.31 -34.76 8.79
N ALA A 371 1.79 -33.51 8.86
CA ALA A 371 1.67 -32.65 10.05
C ALA A 371 0.47 -31.67 10.01
N GLY A 372 -0.17 -31.45 8.84
CA GLY A 372 -0.99 -30.23 8.64
C GLY A 372 -2.26 -30.33 7.79
N GLY A 373 -2.96 -31.47 7.74
CA GLY A 373 -4.23 -31.59 7.00
C GLY A 373 -4.05 -31.86 5.50
N ALA A 374 -5.08 -31.59 4.69
CA ALA A 374 -5.17 -31.95 3.26
C ALA A 374 -4.16 -31.22 2.35
N ASP A 375 -3.43 -30.23 2.88
CA ASP A 375 -2.49 -29.40 2.14
C ASP A 375 -1.04 -29.93 2.20
N TYR A 376 -0.77 -30.92 3.05
CA TYR A 376 0.55 -31.53 3.20
C TYR A 376 0.47 -33.06 3.17
N ASP A 377 -0.31 -33.59 2.23
CA ASP A 377 -0.50 -35.02 2.00
C ASP A 377 0.01 -35.46 0.61
N GLY A 378 -0.24 -36.71 0.24
CA GLY A 378 0.16 -37.25 -1.06
C GLY A 378 -0.60 -36.63 -2.24
N LEU A 379 -1.82 -36.11 -2.03
CA LEU A 379 -2.59 -35.42 -3.07
C LEU A 379 -2.05 -34.01 -3.29
N ALA A 380 -1.62 -33.33 -2.22
CA ALA A 380 -0.89 -32.07 -2.31
C ALA A 380 0.41 -32.23 -3.11
N PHE A 381 1.18 -33.29 -2.86
CA PHE A 381 2.38 -33.58 -3.64
C PHE A 381 2.11 -33.73 -5.15
N LEU A 382 1.00 -34.38 -5.53
CA LEU A 382 0.61 -34.50 -6.94
C LEU A 382 0.26 -33.16 -7.58
N ARG A 383 -0.27 -32.20 -6.80
CA ARG A 383 -0.51 -30.82 -7.27
C ARG A 383 0.81 -30.11 -7.57
N TRP A 384 1.76 -30.16 -6.64
CA TRP A 384 3.12 -29.67 -6.87
C TRP A 384 3.78 -30.31 -8.10
N GLN A 385 3.74 -31.64 -8.25
CA GLN A 385 4.31 -32.29 -9.43
C GLN A 385 3.67 -31.84 -10.74
N ALA A 386 2.38 -31.48 -10.72
CA ALA A 386 1.67 -31.02 -11.89
C ALA A 386 2.00 -29.57 -12.24
N ALA A 387 2.30 -28.72 -11.25
CA ALA A 387 2.60 -27.31 -11.43
C ALA A 387 4.11 -26.98 -11.42
N TYR A 388 4.97 -27.93 -11.05
CA TYR A 388 6.42 -27.73 -10.98
C TYR A 388 6.99 -27.28 -12.33
N GLY A 389 7.52 -26.06 -12.35
CA GLY A 389 8.10 -25.45 -13.55
C GLY A 389 7.13 -24.69 -14.45
N ASP A 390 5.84 -24.58 -14.12
CA ASP A 390 4.87 -23.77 -14.90
C ASP A 390 5.03 -22.25 -14.68
N GLY A 391 5.71 -21.81 -13.60
CA GLY A 391 5.91 -20.39 -13.27
C GLY A 391 7.07 -19.68 -13.98
N ILE A 392 8.00 -20.42 -14.59
CA ILE A 392 9.19 -19.85 -15.24
C ILE A 392 9.20 -20.22 -16.71
N ALA A 393 8.97 -19.21 -17.57
CA ALA A 393 9.07 -19.32 -19.01
C ALA A 393 10.49 -19.73 -19.45
N GLY A 394 10.77 -21.02 -19.46
CA GLY A 394 11.99 -21.60 -19.99
C GLY A 394 12.21 -23.02 -19.50
N PRO A 395 12.25 -24.04 -20.37
CA PRO A 395 12.57 -25.40 -19.97
C PRO A 395 14.01 -25.41 -19.40
N ARG A 396 14.13 -25.45 -18.08
CA ARG A 396 15.40 -25.83 -17.46
C ARG A 396 15.59 -27.31 -17.80
N PRO A 397 16.69 -27.70 -18.48
CA PRO A 397 16.95 -29.09 -18.76
C PRO A 397 17.05 -29.82 -17.43
N ILE A 398 16.10 -30.72 -17.18
CA ILE A 398 16.12 -31.64 -16.04
C ILE A 398 17.48 -32.35 -16.11
N PRO A 399 18.34 -32.25 -15.08
CA PRO A 399 19.55 -33.05 -15.03
C PRO A 399 19.11 -34.51 -15.02
N GLU A 400 19.20 -35.20 -16.15
CA GLU A 400 18.82 -36.61 -16.19
C GLU A 400 19.71 -37.37 -15.19
N PRO A 401 19.13 -37.96 -14.13
CA PRO A 401 19.91 -38.80 -13.27
C PRO A 401 20.32 -40.01 -14.10
N SER A 402 21.63 -40.23 -14.21
CA SER A 402 22.23 -41.55 -14.42
C SER A 402 22.14 -42.22 -15.80
N THR A 403 21.71 -41.58 -16.89
CA THR A 403 21.91 -42.15 -18.24
C THR A 403 23.40 -42.38 -18.54
N ALA A 404 24.28 -41.47 -18.10
CA ALA A 404 25.74 -41.65 -18.19
C ALA A 404 26.26 -42.82 -17.33
N LEU A 405 25.69 -43.04 -16.15
CA LEU A 405 26.09 -44.15 -15.26
C LEU A 405 25.60 -45.50 -15.78
N ILE A 406 24.41 -45.57 -16.35
CA ILE A 406 23.87 -46.77 -16.98
C ILE A 406 24.72 -47.14 -18.21
N VAL A 407 25.09 -46.17 -19.05
CA VAL A 407 25.96 -46.42 -20.22
C VAL A 407 27.37 -46.88 -19.79
N ALA A 408 27.94 -46.30 -18.73
CA ALA A 408 29.22 -46.74 -18.19
C ALA A 408 29.15 -48.17 -17.60
N ALA A 409 28.06 -48.53 -16.92
CA ALA A 409 27.83 -49.88 -16.41
C ALA A 409 27.71 -50.91 -17.56
N PHE A 410 26.99 -50.59 -18.64
CA PHE A 410 26.91 -51.50 -19.79
C PHE A 410 28.24 -51.63 -20.56
N ALA A 411 29.03 -50.55 -20.66
CA ALA A 411 30.34 -50.58 -21.31
C ALA A 411 31.35 -51.48 -20.57
N THR A 412 31.31 -51.49 -19.23
CA THR A 412 32.18 -52.36 -18.41
C THR A 412 31.79 -53.83 -18.49
N VAL A 413 30.49 -54.15 -18.56
CA VAL A 413 30.02 -55.54 -18.77
C VAL A 413 30.41 -56.04 -20.17
N ALA A 414 30.24 -55.21 -21.20
CA ALA A 414 30.57 -55.60 -22.58
C ALA A 414 32.08 -55.88 -22.75
N THR A 415 32.94 -55.10 -22.11
CA THR A 415 34.40 -55.32 -22.15
C THR A 415 34.84 -56.52 -21.30
N ALA A 416 34.15 -56.83 -20.20
CA ALA A 416 34.42 -58.04 -19.43
C ALA A 416 34.02 -59.33 -20.20
N CYS A 417 32.92 -59.30 -20.94
CA CYS A 417 32.46 -60.44 -21.74
C CYS A 417 33.32 -60.72 -22.97
N SER A 418 33.93 -59.70 -23.60
CA SER A 418 34.74 -59.89 -24.81
C SER A 418 36.11 -60.57 -24.55
N ARG A 419 36.65 -60.48 -23.33
CA ARG A 419 37.93 -61.12 -22.95
C ARG A 419 37.87 -62.63 -22.74
N ARG A 420 36.69 -63.25 -22.67
CA ARG A 420 36.55 -64.71 -22.43
C ARG A 420 36.60 -65.59 -23.68
N ARG A 421 36.81 -65.04 -24.88
CA ARG A 421 36.69 -65.78 -26.16
C ARG A 421 38.02 -66.18 -26.83
N HIS A 422 39.15 -66.03 -26.15
CA HIS A 422 40.45 -66.53 -26.62
C HIS A 422 41.13 -67.38 -25.53
N VAL A 423 40.68 -68.63 -25.40
CA VAL A 423 41.47 -69.76 -24.87
C VAL A 423 41.13 -70.97 -25.74
#